data_AF-A0A535Z9W5-F1
#
_entry.id   AF-A0A535Z9W5-F1
#
_cell.length_a   1.000
_cell.length_b   1.000
_cell.length_c   1.000
_cell.angle_alpha   90.00
_cell.angle_beta   90.00
_cell.angle_gamma   90.00
#
_symmetry.space_group_name_H-M   'P 1'
#
loop_
_entity.id
_entity.type
_entity.pdbx_description
1 polymer ?
#
loop_
_entity_poly.entity_id
_entity_poly.type
_entity_poly.pdbx_seq_one_letter_code
_entity_poly.pdbx_strand_id
1 'polypeptide(L)'
;MDQTAAGFIFGYPLRAGHPTDRANKVLWVVRFPRNGSPLNISGQLSGANAPAVHVTQPADSGPGEIYPSIVDVPQPGCWRFDLTWSTHQATVYLEYQ
;
A
#
# COMPACT_ATOMS: atom_id res chain seq x y z
N MET A 1 13.10 -8.01 13.13
CA MET A 1 12.85 -7.76 11.69
C MET A 1 12.84 -6.25 11.52
N ASP A 2 13.79 -5.71 10.78
CA ASP A 2 13.80 -4.29 10.49
C ASP A 2 12.63 -3.98 9.54
N GLN A 3 11.76 -3.04 9.91
CA GLN A 3 10.79 -2.52 8.96
C GLN A 3 11.52 -1.76 7.86
N THR A 4 11.32 -2.18 6.62
CA THR A 4 11.91 -1.56 5.42
C THR A 4 10.93 -0.67 4.67
N ALA A 5 9.67 -0.66 5.08
CA ALA A 5 8.64 0.25 4.61
C ALA A 5 7.56 0.48 5.69
N ALA A 6 6.85 1.60 5.59
CA ALA A 6 5.70 1.95 6.43
C ALA A 6 4.61 2.64 5.61
N GLY A 7 3.35 2.46 6.00
CA GLY A 7 2.20 3.17 5.45
C GLY A 7 1.69 4.23 6.44
N PHE A 8 1.60 5.49 6.00
CA PHE A 8 1.01 6.58 6.76
C PHE A 8 -0.39 6.86 6.23
N ILE A 9 -1.37 6.82 7.13
CA ILE A 9 -2.79 6.89 6.77
C ILE A 9 -3.33 8.31 6.92
N PHE A 10 -4.05 8.78 5.91
CA PHE A 10 -4.74 10.06 5.92
C PHE A 10 -6.25 9.81 5.83
N GLY A 11 -6.95 10.06 6.95
CA GLY A 11 -8.37 9.72 7.08
C GLY A 11 -8.56 8.33 7.69
N TYR A 12 -8.35 8.22 9.00
CA TYR A 12 -8.61 7.00 9.75
C TYR A 12 -10.07 7.00 10.27
N PRO A 13 -10.78 5.85 10.22
CA PRO A 13 -10.35 4.54 9.71
C PRO A 13 -10.33 4.47 8.17
N LEU A 14 -9.54 3.54 7.62
CA LEU A 14 -9.67 3.14 6.21
C LEU A 14 -11.00 2.41 6.00
N ARG A 15 -11.64 2.60 4.85
CA ARG A 15 -12.99 2.12 4.53
C ARG A 15 -12.98 1.08 3.42
N ALA A 16 -13.65 -0.04 3.60
CA ALA A 16 -13.82 -1.07 2.59
C ALA A 16 -15.09 -0.88 1.72
N GLY A 17 -15.18 -1.64 0.63
CA GLY A 17 -16.34 -1.73 -0.25
C GLY A 17 -16.20 -0.87 -1.51
N HIS A 18 -17.33 -0.33 -1.98
CA HIS A 18 -17.37 0.61 -3.11
C HIS A 18 -17.66 2.02 -2.59
N PRO A 19 -16.70 2.69 -1.92
CA PRO A 19 -16.93 4.06 -1.49
C PRO A 19 -17.14 4.91 -2.75
N THR A 20 -18.24 5.67 -2.77
CA THR A 20 -18.55 6.66 -3.82
C THR A 20 -17.51 7.79 -3.87
N ASP A 21 -16.63 7.86 -2.86
CA ASP A 21 -15.47 8.74 -2.74
C ASP A 21 -14.23 7.91 -2.34
N ARG A 22 -13.46 7.47 -3.36
CA ARG A 22 -12.20 6.72 -3.19
C ARG A 22 -11.16 7.61 -2.50
N ALA A 23 -11.06 7.47 -1.18
CA ALA A 23 -10.27 8.38 -0.36
C ALA A 23 -9.36 7.67 0.67
N ASN A 24 -9.14 6.37 0.54
CA ASN A 24 -8.22 5.62 1.39
C ASN A 24 -6.76 5.95 1.07
N LYS A 25 -6.31 7.11 1.56
CA LYS A 25 -4.99 7.65 1.24
C LYS A 25 -3.93 6.99 2.12
N VAL A 26 -2.96 6.40 1.46
CA VAL A 26 -1.78 5.81 2.09
C VAL A 26 -0.53 6.42 1.47
N LEU A 27 0.31 7.06 2.29
CA LEU A 27 1.66 7.44 1.91
C LEU A 27 2.61 6.32 2.31
N TRP A 28 3.16 5.63 1.31
CA TRP A 28 4.18 4.61 1.53
C TRP A 28 5.53 5.29 1.65
N VAL A 29 6.25 5.02 2.73
CA VAL A 29 7.63 5.46 2.93
C VAL A 29 8.50 4.21 2.91
N VAL A 30 9.54 4.21 2.09
CA VAL A 30 10.48 3.09 1.97
C VAL A 30 11.86 3.48 2.49
N ARG A 31 12.57 2.54 3.10
CA ARG A 31 13.88 2.78 3.71
C ARG A 31 15.00 2.88 2.67
N PHE A 32 14.92 2.08 1.61
CA PHE A 32 15.99 1.93 0.63
C PHE A 32 15.69 2.70 -0.65
N PRO A 33 16.72 3.22 -1.35
CA PRO A 33 16.55 4.04 -2.54
C PRO A 33 15.66 3.41 -3.60
N ARG A 34 14.73 4.19 -4.14
CA ARG A 34 13.86 3.78 -5.25
C ARG A 34 14.60 3.60 -6.57
N ASN A 35 15.71 4.31 -6.77
CA ASN A 35 16.52 4.23 -7.99
C ASN A 35 15.70 4.32 -9.29
N GLY A 36 14.69 5.20 -9.33
CA GLY A 36 13.82 5.36 -10.50
C GLY A 36 12.85 4.20 -10.73
N SER A 37 12.68 3.30 -9.76
CA SER A 37 11.73 2.18 -9.84
C SER A 37 10.33 2.60 -9.37
N PRO A 38 9.25 2.06 -9.97
CA PRO A 38 7.92 2.21 -9.41
C PRO A 38 7.78 1.39 -8.12
N LEU A 39 6.76 1.72 -7.32
CA LEU A 39 6.28 0.87 -6.23
C LEU A 39 5.10 0.04 -6.75
N ASN A 40 5.22 -1.29 -6.65
CA ASN A 40 4.10 -2.20 -6.86
C ASN A 40 3.53 -2.65 -5.52
N ILE A 41 2.21 -2.58 -5.39
CA ILE A 41 1.47 -2.86 -4.17
C ILE A 41 0.47 -3.96 -4.50
N SER A 42 0.61 -5.14 -3.88
CA SER A 42 -0.35 -6.24 -4.01
C SER A 42 -1.04 -6.48 -2.67
N GLY A 43 -2.36 -6.29 -2.64
CA GLY A 43 -3.20 -6.41 -1.46
C GLY A 43 -3.98 -7.72 -1.45
N GLN A 44 -3.99 -8.38 -0.29
CA GLN A 44 -4.71 -9.63 -0.04
C GLN A 44 -5.38 -9.56 1.34
N LEU A 45 -6.66 -9.91 1.41
CA LEU A 45 -7.35 -10.07 2.69
C LEU A 45 -6.66 -11.19 3.49
N SER A 46 -6.40 -10.96 4.78
CA SER A 46 -5.72 -11.94 5.62
C SER A 46 -6.47 -13.28 5.60
N GLY A 47 -5.75 -14.35 5.23
CA GLY A 47 -6.32 -15.69 5.10
C GLY A 47 -6.97 -16.02 3.74
N ALA A 48 -7.04 -15.08 2.79
CA ALA A 48 -7.44 -15.37 1.42
C ALA A 48 -6.36 -16.18 0.67
N ASN A 49 -6.72 -16.79 -0.46
CA ASN A 49 -5.79 -17.62 -1.25
C ASN A 49 -5.04 -16.87 -2.36
N ALA A 50 -5.46 -15.65 -2.70
CA ALA A 50 -4.85 -14.86 -3.75
C ALA A 50 -5.04 -13.35 -3.50
N PRO A 51 -4.12 -12.50 -4.02
CA PRO A 51 -4.30 -11.06 -4.02
C PRO A 51 -5.56 -10.64 -4.80
N ALA A 52 -6.23 -9.60 -4.31
CA ALA A 52 -7.45 -9.04 -4.91
C ALA A 52 -7.30 -7.58 -5.33
N VAL A 53 -6.25 -6.90 -4.87
CA VAL A 53 -5.99 -5.48 -5.15
C VAL A 53 -4.57 -5.33 -5.67
N HIS A 54 -4.41 -4.60 -6.77
CA HIS A 54 -3.11 -4.22 -7.31
C HIS A 54 -3.08 -2.72 -7.58
N VAL A 55 -2.09 -2.04 -7.01
CA VAL A 55 -1.87 -0.60 -7.21
C VAL A 55 -0.40 -0.42 -7.57
N THR A 56 -0.13 0.43 -8.56
CA THR A 56 1.24 0.82 -8.90
C THR A 56 1.35 2.33 -8.76
N GLN A 57 2.42 2.79 -8.12
CA GLN A 57 2.78 4.20 -8.09
C GLN A 57 4.06 4.41 -8.89
N PRO A 58 4.09 5.39 -9.81
CA PRO A 58 5.26 5.64 -10.64
C PRO A 58 6.44 6.12 -9.80
N ALA A 59 7.64 5.95 -10.35
CA ALA A 59 8.88 6.30 -9.69
C ALA A 59 9.00 7.79 -9.35
N ASP A 60 8.25 8.66 -10.02
CA ASP A 60 8.21 10.11 -9.84
C ASP A 60 6.94 10.59 -9.12
N SER A 61 6.15 9.68 -8.52
CA SER A 61 4.91 10.01 -7.80
C SER A 61 5.07 10.93 -6.58
N GLY A 62 6.29 11.13 -6.09
CA GLY A 62 6.60 12.00 -4.96
C GLY A 62 8.11 12.30 -4.84
N PRO A 63 8.50 13.21 -3.95
CA PRO A 63 9.91 13.48 -3.65
C PRO A 63 10.53 12.39 -2.75
N GLY A 64 11.83 12.15 -2.88
CA GLY A 64 12.55 11.22 -2.02
C GLY A 64 12.00 9.79 -2.07
N GLU A 65 12.03 9.10 -0.92
CA GLU A 65 11.69 7.67 -0.81
C GLU A 65 10.23 7.45 -0.38
N ILE A 66 9.30 8.16 -1.04
CA ILE A 66 7.87 8.08 -0.75
C ILE A 66 7.03 7.85 -2.01
N TYR A 67 5.88 7.19 -1.84
CA TYR A 67 4.86 6.97 -2.87
C TYR A 67 3.46 7.28 -2.30
N PRO A 68 2.86 8.43 -2.64
CA PRO A 68 1.47 8.69 -2.28
C PRO A 68 0.53 7.79 -3.10
N SER A 69 -0.53 7.28 -2.47
CA SER A 69 -1.47 6.38 -3.15
C SER A 69 -2.88 6.47 -2.58
N ILE A 70 -3.84 5.97 -3.36
CA ILE A 70 -5.19 5.59 -2.90
C ILE A 70 -5.27 4.07 -3.01
N VAL A 71 -5.59 3.40 -1.90
CA VAL A 71 -5.68 1.94 -1.83
C VAL A 71 -7.05 1.56 -1.28
N ASP A 72 -7.97 1.20 -2.17
CA ASP A 72 -9.29 0.72 -1.81
C ASP A 72 -9.35 -0.80 -1.85
N VAL A 73 -10.16 -1.39 -0.97
CA VAL A 73 -10.34 -2.83 -0.87
C VAL A 73 -11.83 -3.20 -0.86
N PRO A 74 -12.23 -4.37 -1.38
CA PRO A 74 -13.64 -4.72 -1.53
C PRO A 74 -14.32 -5.16 -0.23
N GLN A 75 -13.56 -5.60 0.78
CA GLN A 75 -14.08 -6.22 1.99
C GLN A 75 -13.37 -5.69 3.24
N PRO A 76 -14.10 -5.50 4.36
CA PRO A 76 -13.49 -5.11 5.62
C PRO A 76 -12.61 -6.23 6.19
N GLY A 77 -11.71 -5.84 7.10
CA GLY A 77 -10.80 -6.71 7.82
C GLY A 77 -9.33 -6.31 7.66
N CYS A 78 -8.45 -7.18 8.15
CA CYS A 78 -7.01 -7.00 8.05
C CYS A 78 -6.51 -7.40 6.66
N TRP A 79 -5.88 -6.47 5.97
CA TRP A 79 -5.28 -6.67 4.66
C TRP A 79 -3.77 -6.69 4.75
N ARG A 80 -3.17 -7.71 4.14
CA ARG A 80 -1.74 -7.79 3.89
C ARG A 80 -1.43 -7.11 2.57
N PHE A 81 -0.48 -6.19 2.58
CA PHE A 81 0.07 -5.54 1.40
C PHE A 81 1.53 -5.93 1.23
N ASP A 82 1.82 -6.62 0.13
CA ASP A 82 3.18 -6.89 -0.31
C ASP A 82 3.63 -5.77 -1.25
N LEU A 83 4.73 -5.13 -0.86
CA LEU A 83 5.33 -3.97 -1.51
C LEU A 83 6.61 -4.41 -2.20
N THR A 84 6.80 -4.05 -3.47
CA THR A 84 8.06 -4.26 -4.19
C THR A 84 8.49 -3.00 -4.92
N TRP A 85 9.78 -2.67 -4.80
CA TRP A 85 10.41 -1.55 -5.49
C TRP A 85 11.88 -1.89 -5.74
N SER A 86 12.41 -1.59 -6.92
CA SER A 86 13.78 -1.95 -7.29
C SER A 86 14.08 -3.44 -6.98
N THR A 87 15.07 -3.75 -6.15
CA THR A 87 15.40 -5.10 -5.67
C THR A 87 14.88 -5.39 -4.25
N HIS A 88 14.05 -4.50 -3.71
CA HIS A 88 13.57 -4.53 -2.33
C HIS A 88 12.10 -4.94 -2.23
N GLN A 89 11.76 -5.48 -1.06
CA GLN A 89 10.40 -5.85 -0.72
C GLN A 89 10.09 -5.58 0.76
N ALA A 90 8.81 -5.40 1.06
CA ALA A 90 8.29 -5.28 2.41
C ALA A 90 6.85 -5.80 2.48
N THR A 91 6.39 -6.12 3.68
CA THR A 91 4.99 -6.46 3.93
C THR A 91 4.44 -5.53 5.01
N VAL A 92 3.28 -4.94 4.75
CA VAL A 92 2.55 -4.07 5.68
C VAL A 92 1.14 -4.63 5.88
N TYR A 93 0.62 -4.55 7.11
CA TYR A 93 -0.76 -4.92 7.41
C TYR A 93 -1.56 -3.67 7.76
N LEU A 94 -2.71 -3.50 7.14
CA LEU A 94 -3.64 -2.40 7.40
C LEU A 94 -5.04 -2.94 7.66
N GLU A 95 -5.72 -2.35 8.64
CA GLU A 95 -7.12 -2.67 8.93
C GLU A 95 -8.05 -1.77 8.11
N TYR A 96 -9.05 -2.36 7.47
CA TYR A 96 -10.13 -1.68 6.77
C TYR A 96 -11.47 -1.97 7.43
N GLN A 97 -12.32 -0.95 7.58
CA GLN A 97 -13.65 -1.04 8.19
C GLN A 97 -14.78 -0.95 7.17
#